data_AF-A0A6N7FQI0-F1
#
_entry.id   AF-A0A6N7FQI0-F1
#
_cell.length_a   1.000
_cell.length_b   1.000
_cell.length_c   1.000
_cell.angle_alpha   90.00
_cell.angle_beta   90.00
_cell.angle_gamma   90.00
#
_symmetry.space_group_name_H-M   'P 1'
#
loop_
_entity.id
_entity.type
_entity.pdbx_description
1 polymer ?
#
loop_
_entity_poly.entity_id
_entity_poly.type
_entity_poly.pdbx_seq_one_letter_code
_entity_poly.pdbx_strand_id
1 'polypeptide(L)'
;MTDLDQRPGPATPTAAAARADRVLLARRLLAEGLGTAMLVAIVVGSGIYAAELSTDPGPQLLESSIATGAGLMALILAFGPVSGAHFNPVVTLADRMLGGISTRDALAYIAAQILDGCLGTVAANVMFGLDAIELSTHARSSGALWFSEVIATMGLLLVILGVVRSGKAHMAPFAVGAYIAAAYWFTSSTSFANPGTALRFPDRLGRVPGRRDGHGP
;
A
#
# COMPACT_ATOMS: atom_id res chain seq x y z
N MET A 1 -61.28 5.52 -2.72
CA MET A 1 -60.23 5.86 -1.75
C MET A 1 -59.20 4.75 -1.84
N THR A 2 -58.15 4.98 -2.64
CA THR A 2 -57.25 3.95 -3.17
C THR A 2 -56.31 3.44 -2.07
N ASP A 3 -56.30 2.13 -1.89
CA ASP A 3 -55.41 1.38 -1.00
C ASP A 3 -53.96 1.42 -1.54
N LEU A 4 -53.23 2.50 -1.23
CA LEU A 4 -51.89 2.79 -1.74
C LEU A 4 -50.76 2.53 -0.73
N ASP A 5 -51.04 1.93 0.43
CA ASP A 5 -50.07 1.87 1.55
C ASP A 5 -49.77 0.45 2.07
N GLN A 6 -49.72 -0.55 1.18
CA GLN A 6 -49.22 -1.89 1.51
C GLN A 6 -47.96 -2.25 0.71
N ARG A 7 -46.96 -1.37 0.70
CA ARG A 7 -45.62 -1.79 0.25
C ARG A 7 -45.00 -2.64 1.37
N PRO A 8 -44.71 -3.94 1.15
CA PRO A 8 -44.06 -4.76 2.16
C PRO A 8 -42.73 -4.11 2.55
N GLY A 9 -42.54 -3.88 3.85
CA GLY A 9 -41.28 -3.34 4.39
C GLY A 9 -40.09 -4.25 4.06
N PRO A 10 -38.86 -3.73 4.06
CA PRO A 10 -37.67 -4.51 3.71
C PRO A 10 -37.55 -5.73 4.60
N ALA A 11 -37.52 -6.92 3.98
CA ALA A 11 -37.38 -8.19 4.68
C ALA A 11 -36.06 -8.23 5.47
N THR A 12 -36.12 -8.58 6.76
CA THR A 12 -34.94 -8.70 7.61
C THR A 12 -34.04 -9.85 7.10
N PRO A 13 -32.72 -9.65 6.95
CA PRO A 13 -31.82 -10.71 6.51
C PRO A 13 -31.87 -11.93 7.42
N THR A 14 -31.84 -13.14 6.83
CA THR A 14 -31.79 -14.38 7.60
C THR A 14 -30.44 -14.49 8.32
N ALA A 15 -30.41 -15.19 9.47
CA ALA A 15 -29.18 -15.38 10.24
C ALA A 15 -28.06 -16.06 9.43
N ALA A 16 -28.42 -16.93 8.48
CA ALA A 16 -27.49 -17.61 7.57
C ALA A 16 -26.86 -16.64 6.56
N ALA A 17 -27.66 -15.75 5.95
CA ALA A 17 -27.15 -14.72 5.02
C ALA A 17 -26.19 -13.76 5.74
N ALA A 18 -26.57 -13.27 6.93
CA ALA A 18 -25.70 -12.42 7.73
C ALA A 18 -24.39 -13.10 8.17
N ARG A 19 -24.40 -14.43 8.35
CA ARG A 19 -23.18 -15.21 8.60
C ARG A 19 -22.30 -15.32 7.34
N ALA A 20 -22.90 -15.61 6.18
CA ALA A 20 -22.19 -15.69 4.92
C ALA A 20 -21.51 -14.36 4.58
N ASP A 21 -22.22 -13.24 4.73
CA ASP A 21 -21.68 -11.89 4.50
C ASP A 21 -20.49 -11.59 5.41
N ARG A 22 -20.56 -11.96 6.70
CA ARG A 22 -19.44 -11.81 7.64
C ARG A 22 -18.23 -12.64 7.24
N VAL A 23 -18.43 -13.88 6.79
CA VAL A 23 -17.34 -14.75 6.33
C VAL A 23 -16.69 -14.19 5.06
N LEU A 24 -17.48 -13.70 4.12
CA LEU A 24 -16.98 -13.06 2.91
C LEU A 24 -16.18 -11.79 3.23
N LEU A 25 -16.68 -10.94 4.13
CA LEU A 25 -15.96 -9.76 4.59
C LEU A 25 -14.66 -10.14 5.29
N ALA A 26 -14.66 -11.13 6.19
CA ALA A 26 -13.44 -11.57 6.88
C ALA A 26 -12.36 -12.05 5.89
N ARG A 27 -12.74 -12.81 4.85
CA ARG A 27 -11.81 -13.24 3.80
C ARG A 27 -11.21 -12.07 3.04
N ARG A 28 -12.05 -11.07 2.72
CA ARG A 28 -11.63 -9.85 2.04
C ARG A 28 -10.66 -9.02 2.89
N LEU A 29 -10.98 -8.85 4.18
CA LEU A 29 -10.12 -8.14 5.13
C LEU A 29 -8.78 -8.83 5.34
N LEU A 30 -8.75 -10.16 5.41
CA LEU A 30 -7.49 -10.91 5.49
C LEU A 30 -6.65 -10.74 4.22
N ALA A 31 -7.28 -10.76 3.04
CA ALA A 31 -6.58 -10.53 1.78
C ALA A 31 -6.02 -9.11 1.67
N GLU A 32 -6.80 -8.09 2.06
CA GLU A 32 -6.31 -6.70 2.14
C GLU A 32 -5.18 -6.54 3.15
N GLY A 33 -5.35 -7.08 4.36
CA GLY A 33 -4.35 -7.00 5.42
C GLY A 33 -3.03 -7.65 5.00
N LEU A 34 -3.07 -8.92 4.57
CA LEU A 34 -1.88 -9.64 4.13
C LEU A 34 -1.22 -8.97 2.92
N GLY A 35 -2.00 -8.53 1.94
CA GLY A 35 -1.46 -7.84 0.77
C GLY A 35 -0.84 -6.49 1.11
N THR A 36 -1.44 -5.70 2.01
CA THR A 36 -0.84 -4.45 2.48
C THR A 36 0.43 -4.69 3.31
N ALA A 37 0.42 -5.65 4.23
CA ALA A 37 1.60 -6.00 5.01
C ALA A 37 2.77 -6.43 4.11
N MET A 38 2.51 -7.32 3.14
CA MET A 38 3.52 -7.76 2.18
C MET A 38 4.00 -6.61 1.28
N LEU A 39 3.09 -5.77 0.79
CA LEU A 39 3.46 -4.62 -0.02
C LEU A 39 4.38 -3.66 0.75
N VAL A 40 4.04 -3.34 2.00
CA VAL A 40 4.88 -2.48 2.84
C VAL A 40 6.22 -3.15 3.14
N ALA A 41 6.23 -4.45 3.44
CA ALA A 41 7.47 -5.19 3.66
C ALA A 41 8.38 -5.17 2.43
N ILE A 42 7.82 -5.29 1.22
CA ILE A 42 8.55 -5.15 -0.04
C ILE A 42 9.15 -3.75 -0.16
N VAL A 43 8.35 -2.70 0.01
CA VAL A 43 8.81 -1.30 -0.12
C VAL A 43 9.93 -0.97 0.88
N VAL A 44 9.72 -1.31 2.15
CA VAL A 44 10.68 -1.02 3.22
C VAL A 44 11.92 -1.89 3.07
N GLY A 45 11.75 -3.20 2.88
CA GLY A 45 12.84 -4.16 2.77
C GLY A 45 13.70 -3.96 1.52
N SER A 46 13.07 -3.73 0.35
CA SER A 46 13.82 -3.52 -0.90
C SER A 46 14.73 -2.32 -0.80
N GLY A 47 14.24 -1.25 -0.18
CA GLY A 47 15.08 -0.09 -0.03
C GLY A 47 16.15 -0.25 1.05
N ILE A 48 15.97 -1.13 2.06
CA ILE A 48 16.98 -1.34 3.12
C ILE A 48 18.17 -1.99 2.44
N TYR A 49 17.87 -3.06 1.70
CA TYR A 49 18.84 -3.79 0.95
C TYR A 49 19.49 -2.94 -0.15
N ALA A 50 18.72 -2.10 -0.85
CA ALA A 50 19.27 -1.20 -1.86
C ALA A 50 20.36 -0.26 -1.31
N ALA A 51 20.18 0.27 -0.10
CA ALA A 51 21.21 1.10 0.54
C ALA A 51 22.42 0.31 1.06
N GLU A 52 22.28 -1.00 1.26
CA GLU A 52 23.42 -1.88 1.54
C GLU A 52 24.21 -2.20 0.27
N LEU A 53 23.53 -2.34 -0.88
CA LEU A 53 24.16 -2.67 -2.16
C LEU A 53 24.87 -1.48 -2.80
N SER A 54 24.29 -0.29 -2.67
CA SER A 54 24.71 0.88 -3.44
C SER A 54 24.88 2.09 -2.54
N THR A 55 25.96 2.85 -2.70
CA THR A 55 26.13 4.16 -2.04
C THR A 55 25.48 5.31 -2.83
N ASP A 56 25.29 5.13 -4.14
CA ASP A 56 24.74 6.14 -5.02
C ASP A 56 23.19 6.13 -5.00
N PRO A 57 22.52 7.30 -4.93
CA PRO A 57 21.05 7.34 -4.89
C PRO A 57 20.35 6.81 -6.14
N GLY A 58 21.00 6.86 -7.31
CA GLY A 58 20.41 6.43 -8.59
C GLY A 58 20.10 4.93 -8.63
N PRO A 59 21.11 4.04 -8.44
CA PRO A 59 20.89 2.60 -8.34
C PRO A 59 19.91 2.21 -7.23
N GLN A 60 20.00 2.85 -6.05
CA GLN A 60 19.07 2.58 -4.95
C GLN A 60 17.60 2.81 -5.33
N LEU A 61 17.33 3.91 -6.06
CA LEU A 61 16.01 4.25 -6.57
C LEU A 61 15.52 3.22 -7.60
N LEU A 62 16.40 2.82 -8.53
CA LEU A 62 16.11 1.82 -9.55
C LEU A 62 15.71 0.47 -8.93
N GLU A 63 16.54 -0.05 -8.02
CA GLU A 63 16.31 -1.31 -7.32
C GLU A 63 14.98 -1.30 -6.56
N SER A 64 14.73 -0.23 -5.79
CA SER A 64 13.51 -0.09 -4.99
C SER A 64 12.25 0.05 -5.86
N SER A 65 12.34 0.80 -6.97
CA SER A 65 11.21 1.03 -7.87
C SER A 65 10.78 -0.25 -8.60
N ILE A 66 11.74 -1.05 -9.06
CA ILE A 66 11.48 -2.33 -9.74
C ILE A 66 10.88 -3.33 -8.75
N ALA A 67 11.48 -3.47 -7.55
CA ALA A 67 11.00 -4.39 -6.53
C ALA A 67 9.55 -4.05 -6.11
N THR A 68 9.26 -2.77 -5.88
CA THR A 68 7.93 -2.31 -5.49
C THR A 68 6.91 -2.54 -6.60
N GLY A 69 7.22 -2.13 -7.84
CA GLY A 69 6.30 -2.28 -8.96
C GLY A 69 5.98 -3.74 -9.28
N ALA A 70 7.01 -4.60 -9.31
CA ALA A 70 6.85 -6.04 -9.56
C ALA A 70 6.12 -6.73 -8.41
N GLY A 71 6.47 -6.39 -7.17
CA GLY A 71 5.83 -6.91 -5.96
C GLY A 71 4.34 -6.56 -5.92
N LEU A 72 3.99 -5.29 -6.13
CA LEU A 72 2.60 -4.85 -6.18
C LEU A 72 1.80 -5.58 -7.27
N MET A 73 2.37 -5.70 -8.48
CA MET A 73 1.73 -6.44 -9.57
C MET A 73 1.42 -7.88 -9.16
N ALA A 74 2.39 -8.58 -8.55
CA ALA A 74 2.20 -9.95 -8.07
C ALA A 74 1.12 -10.05 -6.99
N LEU A 75 1.09 -9.11 -6.05
CA LEU A 75 0.10 -9.08 -4.97
C LEU A 75 -1.31 -8.80 -5.50
N ILE A 76 -1.47 -7.89 -6.47
CA ILE A 76 -2.77 -7.62 -7.10
C ILE A 76 -3.25 -8.88 -7.84
N LEU A 77 -2.37 -9.57 -8.58
CA LEU A 77 -2.72 -10.82 -9.25
C LEU A 77 -3.17 -11.91 -8.25
N ALA A 78 -2.50 -12.00 -7.10
CA ALA A 78 -2.79 -13.03 -6.10
C ALA A 78 -4.09 -12.75 -5.31
N PHE A 79 -4.29 -11.53 -4.83
CA PHE A 79 -5.37 -11.19 -3.90
C PHE A 79 -6.53 -10.41 -4.56
N GLY A 80 -6.33 -9.85 -5.74
CA GLY A 80 -7.34 -9.11 -6.49
C GLY A 80 -8.65 -9.87 -6.66
N PRO A 81 -8.65 -11.17 -7.03
CA PRO A 81 -9.87 -11.98 -7.12
C PRO A 81 -10.64 -12.15 -5.80
N VAL A 82 -10.00 -11.89 -4.65
CA VAL A 82 -10.60 -12.06 -3.32
C VAL A 82 -11.16 -10.74 -2.81
N SER A 83 -10.35 -9.68 -2.79
CA SER A 83 -10.71 -8.40 -2.15
C SER A 83 -10.87 -7.21 -3.09
N GLY A 84 -10.41 -7.33 -4.33
CA GLY A 84 -10.18 -6.20 -5.23
C GLY A 84 -8.74 -5.65 -5.14
N ALA A 85 -7.94 -6.12 -4.18
CA ALA A 85 -6.55 -5.71 -3.95
C ALA A 85 -6.35 -4.19 -3.90
N HIS A 86 -7.10 -3.51 -3.03
CA HIS A 86 -6.98 -2.06 -2.90
C HIS A 86 -5.63 -1.70 -2.26
N PHE A 87 -5.28 -2.40 -1.18
CA PHE A 87 -4.06 -2.26 -0.38
C PHE A 87 -3.72 -0.84 0.09
N ASN A 88 -4.68 0.07 -0.05
CA ASN A 88 -4.46 1.50 0.03
C ASN A 88 -5.78 2.17 0.43
N PRO A 89 -5.77 3.00 1.51
CA PRO A 89 -6.97 3.71 1.95
C PRO A 89 -7.58 4.64 0.90
N VAL A 90 -6.77 5.29 0.07
CA VAL A 90 -7.24 6.21 -0.97
C VAL A 90 -7.87 5.45 -2.14
N VAL A 91 -7.28 4.33 -2.55
CA VAL A 91 -7.91 3.45 -3.57
C VAL A 91 -9.24 2.92 -3.05
N THR A 92 -9.29 2.51 -1.78
CA THR A 92 -10.54 2.06 -1.13
C THR A 92 -11.59 3.17 -1.07
N LEU A 93 -11.18 4.40 -0.73
CA LEU A 93 -12.08 5.54 -0.71
C LEU A 93 -12.60 5.88 -2.11
N ALA A 94 -11.75 5.82 -3.13
CA ALA A 94 -12.14 6.07 -4.51
C ALA A 94 -13.16 5.03 -4.99
N ASP A 95 -12.92 3.75 -4.74
CA ASP A 95 -13.87 2.68 -5.07
C ASP A 95 -15.20 2.85 -4.31
N ARG A 96 -15.14 3.27 -3.04
CA ARG A 96 -16.33 3.64 -2.27
C ARG A 96 -17.10 4.78 -2.92
N MET A 97 -16.42 5.85 -3.35
CA MET A 97 -17.06 7.00 -4.01
C MET A 97 -17.70 6.63 -5.35
N LEU A 98 -17.14 5.62 -6.04
CA LEU A 98 -17.65 5.09 -7.30
C LEU A 98 -18.72 4.01 -7.11
N GLY A 99 -18.99 3.61 -5.86
CA GLY A 99 -20.03 2.64 -5.51
C GLY A 99 -19.61 1.16 -5.63
N GLY A 100 -18.32 0.86 -5.72
CA GLY A 100 -17.81 -0.52 -5.80
C GLY A 100 -17.85 -1.26 -4.46
N ILE A 101 -17.76 -0.53 -3.34
CA ILE A 101 -17.79 -1.08 -1.98
C ILE A 101 -18.73 -0.28 -1.05
N SER A 102 -19.30 -0.95 -0.05
CA SER A 102 -20.15 -0.29 0.97
C SER A 102 -19.33 0.61 1.89
N THR A 103 -19.93 1.64 2.52
CA THR A 103 -19.20 2.50 3.49
C THR A 103 -18.62 1.68 4.63
N ARG A 104 -19.39 0.71 5.14
CA ARG A 104 -18.98 -0.13 6.25
C ARG A 104 -17.75 -0.95 5.91
N ASP A 105 -17.76 -1.59 4.75
CA ASP A 105 -16.65 -2.45 4.33
C ASP A 105 -15.42 -1.61 3.96
N ALA A 106 -15.61 -0.43 3.36
CA ALA A 106 -14.53 0.52 3.09
C ALA A 106 -13.81 0.96 4.37
N LEU A 107 -14.55 1.28 5.44
CA LEU A 107 -13.95 1.62 6.74
C LEU A 107 -13.18 0.43 7.34
N ALA A 108 -13.72 -0.78 7.21
CA ALA A 108 -13.05 -1.98 7.69
C ALA A 108 -11.76 -2.28 6.89
N TYR A 109 -11.79 -2.09 5.57
CA TYR A 109 -10.62 -2.20 4.70
C TYR A 109 -9.54 -1.20 5.12
N ILE A 110 -9.90 0.07 5.28
CA ILE A 110 -8.96 1.12 5.69
C ILE A 110 -8.33 0.76 7.04
N ALA A 111 -9.12 0.32 8.02
CA ALA A 111 -8.57 -0.09 9.32
C ALA A 111 -7.57 -1.25 9.20
N ALA A 112 -7.91 -2.29 8.42
CA ALA A 112 -7.00 -3.41 8.18
C ALA A 112 -5.71 -2.95 7.48
N GLN A 113 -5.82 -2.19 6.40
CA GLN A 113 -4.67 -1.67 5.64
C GLN A 113 -3.71 -0.86 6.51
N ILE A 114 -4.24 -0.02 7.41
CA ILE A 114 -3.40 0.78 8.33
C ILE A 114 -2.66 -0.14 9.33
N LEU A 115 -3.40 -1.02 10.00
CA LEU A 115 -2.84 -1.92 11.02
C LEU A 115 -1.80 -2.87 10.43
N ASP A 116 -2.15 -3.54 9.33
CA ASP A 116 -1.29 -4.50 8.67
C ASP A 116 -0.14 -3.81 7.92
N GLY A 117 -0.31 -2.57 7.47
CA GLY A 117 0.78 -1.74 6.97
C GLY A 117 1.86 -1.52 8.02
N CYS A 118 1.47 -1.19 9.26
CA CYS A 118 2.42 -1.11 10.37
C CYS A 118 3.12 -2.46 10.63
N LEU A 119 2.38 -3.56 10.60
CA LEU A 119 2.96 -4.90 10.76
C LEU A 119 3.95 -5.25 9.63
N GLY A 120 3.69 -4.84 8.40
CA GLY A 120 4.60 -4.99 7.27
C GLY A 120 5.94 -4.29 7.49
N THR A 121 5.91 -3.06 8.02
CA THR A 121 7.13 -2.33 8.40
C THR A 121 7.90 -3.06 9.51
N VAL A 122 7.21 -3.48 10.57
CA VAL A 122 7.82 -4.24 11.68
C VAL A 122 8.48 -5.51 11.14
N ALA A 123 7.79 -6.25 10.27
CA ALA A 123 8.32 -7.47 9.67
C ALA A 123 9.57 -7.19 8.84
N ALA A 124 9.58 -6.13 8.02
CA ALA A 124 10.77 -5.74 7.27
C ALA A 124 11.95 -5.42 8.18
N ASN A 125 11.76 -4.60 9.22
CA ASN A 125 12.84 -4.28 10.16
C ASN A 125 13.43 -5.54 10.80
N VAL A 126 12.58 -6.46 11.27
CA VAL A 126 13.01 -7.73 11.87
C VAL A 126 13.76 -8.61 10.87
N MET A 127 13.33 -8.67 9.60
CA MET A 127 14.02 -9.43 8.54
C MET A 127 15.46 -8.96 8.31
N PHE A 128 15.76 -7.67 8.55
CA PHE A 128 17.08 -7.08 8.40
C PHE A 128 17.81 -6.84 9.74
N GLY A 129 17.29 -7.40 10.84
CA GLY A 129 17.92 -7.29 12.16
C GLY A 129 17.95 -5.86 12.74
N LEU A 130 17.01 -5.02 12.31
CA LEU A 130 16.78 -3.67 12.86
C LEU A 130 15.79 -3.73 14.02
N ASP A 131 15.69 -2.64 14.78
CA ASP A 131 14.69 -2.51 15.84
C ASP A 131 13.27 -2.58 15.25
N ALA A 132 12.42 -3.42 15.86
CA ALA A 132 11.07 -3.69 15.38
C ALA A 132 10.23 -2.41 15.27
N ILE A 133 10.45 -1.46 16.18
CA ILE A 133 9.77 -0.17 16.20
C ILE A 133 10.83 0.91 16.38
N GLU A 134 11.01 1.73 15.35
CA GLU A 134 11.84 2.93 15.40
C GLU A 134 10.95 4.11 15.00
N LEU A 135 10.69 5.04 15.93
CA LEU A 135 9.92 6.24 15.61
C LEU A 135 10.80 7.18 14.75
N SER A 136 10.35 7.47 13.53
CA SER A 136 11.02 8.47 12.67
C SER A 136 11.08 9.82 13.36
N THR A 137 12.30 10.31 13.64
CA THR A 137 12.57 11.63 14.19
C THR A 137 12.67 12.73 13.11
N HIS A 138 12.53 12.37 11.82
CA HIS A 138 12.66 13.28 10.70
C HIS A 138 11.30 13.63 10.08
N ALA A 139 10.71 14.74 10.50
CA ALA A 139 9.55 15.34 9.83
C ALA A 139 10.00 16.02 8.52
N ARG A 140 10.06 15.26 7.42
CA ARG A 140 10.16 15.84 6.07
C ARG A 140 8.75 16.20 5.57
N SER A 141 8.28 17.38 5.93
CA SER A 141 7.05 17.95 5.35
C SER A 141 7.41 19.18 4.52
N SER A 142 7.09 19.15 3.23
CA SER A 142 7.29 20.28 2.32
C SER A 142 6.12 20.36 1.34
N GLY A 143 5.79 21.56 0.87
CA GLY A 143 4.70 21.74 -0.10
C GLY A 143 4.90 20.95 -1.40
N ALA A 144 6.16 20.74 -1.81
CA ALA A 144 6.49 19.93 -2.98
C ALA A 144 6.17 18.44 -2.78
N LEU A 145 6.36 17.90 -1.57
CA LEU A 145 6.01 16.51 -1.25
C LEU A 145 4.51 16.30 -1.35
N TRP A 146 3.72 17.15 -0.71
CA TRP A 146 2.25 17.11 -0.78
C TRP A 146 1.73 17.24 -2.22
N PHE A 147 2.29 18.17 -3.01
CA PHE A 147 1.92 18.31 -4.41
C PHE A 147 2.22 17.05 -5.22
N SER A 148 3.40 16.45 -5.01
CA SER A 148 3.79 15.22 -5.69
C SER A 148 2.89 14.02 -5.33
N GLU A 149 2.44 13.93 -4.07
CA GLU A 149 1.49 12.89 -3.62
C GLU A 149 0.13 13.01 -4.30
N VAL A 150 -0.37 14.23 -4.42
CA VAL A 150 -1.64 14.49 -5.13
C VAL A 150 -1.51 14.06 -6.59
N ILE A 151 -0.44 14.45 -7.28
CA ILE A 151 -0.25 14.13 -8.70
C ILE A 151 -0.12 12.62 -8.92
N ALA A 152 0.69 11.93 -8.11
CA ALA A 152 0.85 10.49 -8.24
C ALA A 152 -0.43 9.72 -7.89
N THR A 153 -1.13 10.11 -6.82
CA THR A 153 -2.36 9.42 -6.42
C THR A 153 -3.46 9.64 -7.45
N MET A 154 -3.60 10.88 -7.96
CA MET A 154 -4.52 11.18 -9.04
C MET A 154 -4.18 10.38 -10.30
N GLY A 155 -2.91 10.31 -10.70
CA GLY A 155 -2.51 9.54 -11.87
C GLY A 155 -2.72 8.04 -11.68
N LEU A 156 -2.49 7.49 -10.48
CA LEU A 156 -2.79 6.09 -10.16
C LEU A 156 -4.28 5.80 -10.33
N LEU A 157 -5.14 6.64 -9.75
CA LEU A 157 -6.59 6.50 -9.89
C LEU A 157 -7.03 6.64 -11.35
N LEU A 158 -6.45 7.57 -12.11
CA LEU A 158 -6.72 7.71 -13.54
C LEU A 158 -6.30 6.47 -14.34
N VAL A 159 -5.16 5.86 -14.03
CA VAL A 159 -4.72 4.60 -14.65
C VAL A 159 -5.69 3.47 -14.34
N ILE A 160 -6.05 3.29 -13.06
CA ILE A 160 -7.01 2.25 -12.64
C ILE A 160 -8.34 2.46 -13.36
N LEU A 161 -8.91 3.66 -13.30
CA LEU A 161 -10.21 3.96 -13.90
C LEU A 161 -10.18 3.88 -15.42
N GLY A 162 -9.10 4.35 -16.06
CA GLY A 162 -8.92 4.30 -17.50
C GLY A 162 -8.88 2.86 -18.01
N VAL A 163 -8.11 1.99 -17.34
CA VAL A 163 -8.00 0.57 -17.70
C VAL A 163 -9.33 -0.16 -17.48
N VAL A 164 -10.00 0.09 -16.35
CA VAL A 164 -11.30 -0.53 -16.02
C VAL A 164 -12.38 -0.07 -17.01
N ARG A 165 -12.51 1.25 -17.25
CA ARG A 165 -13.52 1.79 -18.18
C ARG A 165 -13.29 1.39 -19.63
N SER A 166 -12.05 1.09 -20.01
CA SER A 166 -11.72 0.59 -21.34
C SER A 166 -12.02 -0.91 -21.53
N GLY A 167 -12.64 -1.57 -20.53
CA GLY A 167 -12.92 -3.01 -20.57
C GLY A 167 -11.67 -3.89 -20.41
N LYS A 168 -10.53 -3.31 -20.03
CA LYS A 168 -9.23 -3.99 -19.89
C LYS A 168 -8.89 -4.28 -18.43
N ALA A 169 -9.88 -4.51 -17.58
CA ALA A 169 -9.67 -4.72 -16.14
C ALA A 169 -8.64 -5.82 -15.82
N HIS A 170 -8.52 -6.85 -16.65
CA HIS A 170 -7.49 -7.90 -16.52
C HIS A 170 -6.05 -7.37 -16.63
N MET A 171 -5.84 -6.19 -17.25
CA MET A 171 -4.54 -5.53 -17.36
C MET A 171 -4.23 -4.61 -16.17
N ALA A 172 -5.19 -4.38 -15.26
CA ALA A 172 -5.01 -3.48 -14.12
C ALA A 172 -3.76 -3.81 -13.27
N PRO A 173 -3.44 -5.08 -12.95
CA PRO A 173 -2.24 -5.39 -12.16
C PRO A 173 -0.94 -4.89 -12.80
N PHE A 174 -0.81 -5.07 -14.12
CA PHE A 174 0.35 -4.63 -14.89
C PHE A 174 0.43 -3.11 -14.97
N ALA A 175 -0.71 -2.46 -15.23
CA ALA A 175 -0.78 -1.01 -15.35
C ALA A 175 -0.47 -0.31 -14.00
N VAL A 176 -1.02 -0.84 -12.90
CA VAL A 176 -0.77 -0.32 -11.56
C VAL A 176 0.68 -0.53 -11.14
N GLY A 177 1.24 -1.73 -11.32
CA GLY A 177 2.65 -2.01 -11.00
C GLY A 177 3.61 -1.12 -11.79
N ALA A 178 3.37 -0.95 -13.10
CA ALA A 178 4.17 -0.08 -13.96
C ALA A 178 4.05 1.41 -13.56
N TYR A 179 2.85 1.86 -13.21
CA TYR A 179 2.64 3.23 -12.77
C TYR A 179 3.37 3.52 -11.46
N ILE A 180 3.32 2.61 -10.48
CA ILE A 180 4.04 2.76 -9.22
C ILE A 180 5.55 2.76 -9.43
N ALA A 181 6.08 1.87 -10.28
CA ALA A 181 7.49 1.90 -10.65
C ALA A 181 7.87 3.24 -11.29
N ALA A 182 7.06 3.77 -12.21
CA ALA A 182 7.30 5.08 -12.82
C ALA A 182 7.22 6.23 -11.81
N ALA A 183 6.28 6.18 -10.86
CA ALA A 183 6.08 7.22 -9.84
C ALA A 183 7.36 7.49 -9.04
N TYR A 184 8.14 6.46 -8.70
CA TYR A 184 9.44 6.60 -8.04
C TYR A 184 10.40 7.54 -8.79
N TRP A 185 10.27 7.67 -10.11
CA TRP A 185 11.17 8.46 -10.96
C TRP A 185 10.70 9.88 -11.24
N PHE A 186 9.39 10.11 -11.34
CA PHE A 186 8.84 11.43 -11.70
C PHE A 186 8.28 12.21 -10.52
N THR A 187 8.28 11.65 -9.30
CA THR A 187 7.79 12.31 -8.10
C THR A 187 8.83 12.32 -6.98
N SER A 188 8.72 13.30 -6.09
CA SER A 188 9.62 13.48 -4.95
C SER A 188 9.14 12.78 -3.67
N SER A 189 7.90 12.27 -3.64
CA SER A 189 7.38 11.45 -2.54
C SER A 189 7.54 9.97 -2.86
N THR A 190 7.79 9.15 -1.84
CA THR A 190 7.65 7.69 -1.91
C THR A 190 6.41 7.21 -1.15
N SER A 191 5.61 8.16 -0.61
CA SER A 191 4.53 7.93 0.33
C SER A 191 3.18 8.16 -0.34
N PHE A 192 2.73 7.24 -1.19
CA PHE A 192 1.48 7.40 -1.94
C PHE A 192 0.24 6.93 -1.17
N ALA A 193 0.07 7.52 0.02
CA ALA A 193 -1.02 7.35 0.97
C ALA A 193 -1.15 5.97 1.64
N ASN A 194 -0.05 5.47 2.18
CA ASN A 194 -0.05 4.43 3.21
C ASN A 194 0.49 5.05 4.51
N PRO A 195 -0.33 5.27 5.57
CA PRO A 195 0.17 5.86 6.81
C PRO A 195 1.23 5.00 7.53
N GLY A 196 1.51 3.78 7.06
CA GLY A 196 2.59 2.91 7.55
C GLY A 196 3.98 3.18 6.94
N THR A 197 4.12 3.99 5.88
CA THR A 197 5.42 4.25 5.22
C THR A 197 6.23 5.40 5.84
N ALA A 198 5.84 5.90 7.02
CA ALA A 198 6.63 6.86 7.79
C ALA A 198 7.87 6.24 8.48
N LEU A 199 8.41 5.12 7.98
CA LEU A 199 9.53 4.40 8.58
C LEU A 199 10.57 4.03 7.51
N ARG A 200 11.67 4.80 7.51
CA ARG A 200 12.97 4.55 6.86
C ARG A 200 13.85 5.81 6.99
N PHE A 201 15.15 5.81 7.23
CA PHE A 201 16.20 4.80 7.43
C PHE A 201 17.02 5.22 8.66
N PRO A 202 17.73 4.31 9.35
CA PRO A 202 18.77 4.72 10.26
C PRO A 202 19.95 5.35 9.49
N ASP A 203 20.31 6.58 9.84
CA ASP A 203 21.55 7.23 9.39
C ASP A 203 22.76 6.47 9.97
N ARG A 204 23.19 5.37 9.35
CA ARG A 204 24.49 4.74 9.64
C ARG A 204 25.65 5.42 8.90
N LEU A 205 25.71 6.76 8.92
CA LEU A 205 26.91 7.51 8.54
C LEU A 205 27.75 7.96 9.75
N GLY A 206 27.56 7.34 10.93
CA GLY A 206 28.30 7.70 12.15
C GLY A 206 29.09 6.59 12.85
N ARG A 207 28.93 5.31 12.51
CA ARG A 207 29.68 4.23 13.17
C ARG A 207 30.06 3.14 12.20
N VAL A 208 31.29 3.22 11.71
CA VAL A 208 32.08 2.04 11.32
C VAL A 208 32.85 1.63 12.58
N PRO A 209 32.45 0.57 13.31
CA PRO A 209 33.32 -0.02 14.30
C PRO A 209 34.39 -0.84 13.55
N GLY A 210 35.64 -0.38 13.55
CA GLY A 210 36.77 -1.26 13.25
C GLY A 210 37.79 -0.85 12.18
N ARG A 211 37.81 0.39 11.68
CA ARG A 211 39.03 0.84 10.97
C ARG A 211 40.07 1.24 12.01
N ARG A 212 40.98 0.31 12.32
CA ARG A 212 42.18 0.61 13.11
C ARG A 212 42.99 1.63 12.34
N ASP A 213 43.19 2.80 12.94
CA ASP A 213 44.20 3.76 12.52
C ASP A 213 45.57 3.17 12.86
N GLY A 214 46.10 2.38 11.92
CA GLY A 214 47.46 1.86 11.97
C GLY A 214 48.42 2.92 11.46
N HIS A 215 49.05 3.63 12.40
CA HIS A 215 50.25 4.43 12.16
C HIS A 215 51.42 3.60 11.62
N GLY A 216 51.94 4.01 10.46
CA GLY A 216 53.36 4.02 10.07
C GLY A 216 54.10 2.67 9.98
N PRO A 217 55.39 2.68 9.58
CA PRO A 217 56.27 3.83 9.29
C PRO A 217 56.32 4.24 7.81
#